data_AF-A0A101ICX5-F1
#
_entry.id   AF-A0A101ICX5-F1
#
_cell.length_a   1.000
_cell.length_b   1.000
_cell.length_c   1.000
_cell.angle_alpha   90.00
_cell.angle_beta   90.00
_cell.angle_gamma   90.00
#
_symmetry.space_group_name_H-M   'P 1'
#
loop_
_entity.id
_entity.type
_entity.pdbx_description
1 polymer ?
#
loop_
_entity_poly.entity_id
_entity_poly.type
_entity_poly.pdbx_seq_one_letter_code
_entity_poly.pdbx_strand_id
1 'polypeptide(L)'
;MIIVRLKGGLGNQLFQYGFGRALSIMKSSQLVFDKTWYFVNALTRSATPRRLVLNRFRIRDCSIKLMPFKYFLMEKRNRSATLLRKHKMIFINEDELRSTDVIYKTDNIYFDGYWQQYSHLKRIRSLLLEEIVPKVSLLSGNCARLVKETANPGSVAVHFRRGDYATDVGTSNHHGLCSIDYYHSALEYLARRITIKRVFVFSDDIEWVKDNFLCSLPITYIDD
;
A
#
# COMPACT_ATOMS: atom_id res chain seq x y z
N MET A 1 -9.78 18.35 12.63
CA MET A 1 -8.66 17.92 11.76
C MET A 1 -8.37 16.44 11.95
N ILE A 2 -8.28 15.70 10.84
CA ILE A 2 -7.95 14.28 10.84
C ILE A 2 -6.49 14.12 10.43
N ILE A 3 -5.71 13.45 11.27
CA ILE A 3 -4.33 13.07 10.95
C ILE A 3 -4.27 11.55 10.79
N VAL A 4 -3.71 11.05 9.70
CA VAL A 4 -3.45 9.62 9.51
C VAL A 4 -1.96 9.40 9.30
N ARG A 5 -1.35 8.52 10.09
CA ARG A 5 0.04 8.10 9.88
C ARG A 5 0.16 7.25 8.63
N LEU A 6 1.09 7.61 7.75
CA LEU A 6 1.49 6.78 6.63
C LEU A 6 2.67 5.89 7.03
N LYS A 7 2.56 4.58 6.78
CA LYS A 7 3.61 3.60 7.06
C LYS A 7 3.54 2.38 6.14
N GLY A 8 4.70 1.79 5.85
CA GLY A 8 4.82 0.61 4.98
C GLY A 8 4.86 0.92 3.47
N GLY A 9 4.66 -0.12 2.65
CA GLY A 9 4.73 -0.06 1.19
C GLY A 9 3.49 0.57 0.53
N LEU A 10 3.46 0.58 -0.81
CA LEU A 10 2.40 1.22 -1.59
C LEU A 10 0.99 0.72 -1.22
N GLY A 11 0.79 -0.60 -1.06
CA GLY A 11 -0.51 -1.15 -0.68
C GLY A 11 -1.05 -0.54 0.62
N ASN A 12 -0.21 -0.48 1.66
CA ASN A 12 -0.57 0.13 2.94
C ASN A 12 -0.85 1.64 2.81
N GLN A 13 -0.06 2.34 1.99
CA GLN A 13 -0.29 3.75 1.70
C GLN A 13 -1.66 3.98 1.05
N LEU A 14 -2.09 3.10 0.14
CA LEU A 14 -3.41 3.20 -0.51
C LEU A 14 -4.56 2.95 0.47
N PHE A 15 -4.41 1.97 1.38
CA PHE A 15 -5.40 1.74 2.44
C PHE A 15 -5.49 2.94 3.40
N GLN A 16 -4.34 3.44 3.86
CA GLN A 16 -4.27 4.63 4.72
C GLN A 16 -4.85 5.87 4.05
N TYR A 17 -4.57 6.05 2.75
CA TYR A 17 -5.18 7.11 1.95
C TYR A 17 -6.70 6.98 1.92
N GLY A 18 -7.20 5.81 1.51
CA GLY A 18 -8.63 5.56 1.40
C GLY A 18 -9.37 5.74 2.72
N PHE A 19 -8.80 5.27 3.82
CA PHE A 19 -9.33 5.45 5.17
C PHE A 19 -9.43 6.94 5.55
N GLY A 20 -8.31 7.67 5.47
CA GLY A 20 -8.28 9.09 5.79
C GLY A 20 -9.22 9.90 4.91
N ARG A 21 -9.27 9.58 3.62
CA ARG A 21 -10.15 10.22 2.64
C ARG A 21 -11.62 10.01 2.99
N ALA A 22 -12.03 8.78 3.29
CA ALA A 22 -13.39 8.45 3.67
C ALA A 22 -13.83 9.21 4.93
N LEU A 23 -12.96 9.25 5.95
CA LEU A 23 -13.26 9.98 7.18
C LEU A 23 -13.30 11.50 6.98
N SER A 24 -12.41 12.05 6.15
CA SER A 24 -12.39 13.49 5.85
C SER A 24 -13.71 13.98 5.25
N ILE A 25 -14.30 13.18 4.36
CA ILE A 25 -15.59 13.46 3.73
C ILE A 25 -16.71 13.29 4.74
N MET A 26 -16.72 12.16 5.47
CA MET A 26 -17.75 11.87 6.47
C MET A 26 -17.84 12.98 7.54
N LYS A 27 -16.70 13.51 7.98
CA LYS A 27 -16.63 14.54 9.04
C LYS A 27 -16.48 15.96 8.51
N SER A 28 -16.53 16.18 7.19
CA SER A 28 -16.24 17.48 6.56
C SER A 28 -15.00 18.17 7.17
N SER A 29 -13.93 17.41 7.35
CA SER A 29 -12.76 17.80 8.15
C SER A 29 -11.48 17.76 7.32
N GLN A 30 -10.57 18.70 7.58
CA GLN A 30 -9.25 18.73 6.95
C GLN A 30 -8.49 17.42 7.19
N LEU A 31 -7.91 16.87 6.12
CA LEU A 31 -7.08 15.67 6.13
C LEU A 31 -5.58 16.00 6.05
N VAL A 32 -4.82 15.47 7.00
CA VAL A 32 -3.37 15.54 7.04
C VAL A 32 -2.80 14.12 7.12
N PHE A 33 -1.85 13.81 6.26
CA PHE A 33 -1.06 12.59 6.35
C PHE A 33 0.27 12.88 7.03
N ASP A 34 0.58 12.11 8.07
CA ASP A 34 1.86 12.17 8.76
C ASP A 34 2.87 11.23 8.09
N LYS A 35 3.96 11.79 7.56
CA LYS A 35 5.07 11.04 6.92
C LYS A 35 6.26 10.75 7.84
N THR A 36 6.17 11.06 9.14
CA THR A 36 7.29 10.91 10.10
C THR A 36 7.83 9.48 10.16
N TRP A 37 6.99 8.45 9.97
CA TRP A 37 7.46 7.06 9.93
C TRP A 37 8.51 6.81 8.84
N TYR A 38 8.36 7.39 7.64
CA TYR A 38 9.35 7.26 6.56
C TYR A 38 10.68 7.95 6.88
N PHE A 39 10.63 9.07 7.59
CA PHE A 39 11.83 9.76 8.05
C PHE A 39 12.60 8.89 9.06
N VAL A 40 11.90 8.30 10.04
CA VAL A 40 12.50 7.40 11.03
C VAL A 40 13.01 6.12 10.37
N ASN A 41 12.21 5.50 9.50
CA ASN A 41 12.56 4.27 8.80
C ASN A 41 13.84 4.41 7.94
N ALA A 42 14.02 5.56 7.30
CA ALA A 42 15.23 5.86 6.55
C ALA A 42 16.49 5.94 7.44
N LEU A 43 16.34 6.40 8.69
CA LEU A 43 17.45 6.47 9.66
C LEU A 43 17.79 5.10 10.26
N THR A 44 16.80 4.24 10.48
CA THR A 44 16.99 2.96 11.19
C THR A 44 17.45 1.81 10.30
N ARG A 45 17.66 2.03 9.00
CA ARG A 45 18.14 1.01 8.02
C ARG A 45 17.40 -0.34 8.12
N SER A 46 16.07 -0.31 8.25
CA SER A 46 15.27 -1.55 8.27
C SER A 46 15.48 -2.37 7.00
N ALA A 47 15.32 -3.70 7.09
CA ALA A 47 15.58 -4.67 6.02
C ALA A 47 14.94 -4.35 4.66
N THR A 48 13.82 -3.61 4.61
CA THR A 48 13.24 -3.11 3.35
C THR A 48 13.06 -1.59 3.40
N PRO A 49 13.87 -0.80 2.69
CA PRO A 49 13.67 0.65 2.63
C PRO A 49 12.31 0.95 1.96
N ARG A 50 11.41 1.60 2.69
CA ARG A 50 10.10 1.99 2.17
C ARG A 50 10.09 3.47 1.81
N ARG A 51 9.56 3.79 0.63
CA ARG A 51 9.41 5.17 0.15
C ARG A 51 7.95 5.58 0.15
N LEU A 52 7.68 6.83 0.51
CA LEU A 52 6.39 7.46 0.26
C LEU A 52 6.22 7.67 -1.24
N VAL A 53 5.19 7.05 -1.82
CA VAL A 53 4.90 7.09 -3.27
C VAL A 53 3.48 7.52 -3.59
N LEU A 54 2.66 7.91 -2.61
CA LEU A 54 1.31 8.45 -2.84
C LEU A 54 1.29 9.68 -3.75
N ASN A 55 2.36 10.48 -3.75
CA ASN A 55 2.52 11.64 -4.63
C ASN A 55 2.59 11.27 -6.13
N ARG A 56 2.70 9.98 -6.47
CA ARG A 56 2.62 9.44 -7.85
C ARG A 56 1.19 9.35 -8.37
N PHE A 57 0.18 9.47 -7.52
CA PHE A 57 -1.23 9.43 -7.89
C PHE A 57 -1.87 10.82 -7.87
N ARG A 58 -3.06 10.95 -8.46
CA ARG A 58 -3.86 12.19 -8.50
C ARG A 58 -4.63 12.41 -7.19
N ILE A 59 -3.98 12.16 -6.05
CA ILE A 59 -4.55 12.45 -4.73
C ILE A 59 -4.82 13.95 -4.58
N ARG A 60 -5.92 14.28 -3.91
CA ARG A 60 -6.38 15.66 -3.68
C ARG A 60 -6.93 15.83 -2.27
N ASP A 61 -7.26 17.06 -1.91
CA ASP A 61 -7.93 17.43 -0.64
C ASP A 61 -7.24 16.89 0.63
N CYS A 62 -5.92 16.78 0.58
CA CYS A 62 -5.10 16.36 1.71
C CYS A 62 -3.74 17.07 1.68
N SER A 63 -3.07 17.10 2.82
CA SER A 63 -1.69 17.57 2.92
C SER A 63 -0.81 16.49 3.54
N ILE A 64 0.44 16.36 3.09
CA ILE A 64 1.39 15.39 3.67
C ILE A 64 2.49 16.15 4.39
N LYS A 65 2.63 15.95 5.71
CA LYS A 65 3.49 16.75 6.59
C LYS A 65 4.32 15.87 7.53
N LEU A 66 5.47 16.37 7.94
CA LEU A 66 6.19 15.81 9.10
C LEU A 66 5.50 16.31 10.37
N MET A 67 5.05 15.38 11.20
CA MET A 67 4.47 15.74 12.49
C MET A 67 5.51 15.74 13.61
N PRO A 68 5.30 16.53 14.67
CA PRO A 68 6.19 16.54 15.84
C PRO A 68 6.49 15.12 16.34
N PHE A 69 7.76 14.83 16.61
CA PHE A 69 8.23 13.49 16.98
C PHE A 69 7.51 12.90 18.21
N LYS A 70 6.98 13.75 19.11
CA LYS A 70 6.11 13.31 20.22
C LYS A 70 4.90 12.48 19.77
N TYR A 71 4.30 12.78 18.61
CA TYR A 71 3.16 12.03 18.07
C TYR A 71 3.58 10.68 17.50
N PHE A 72 4.83 10.57 17.02
CA PHE A 72 5.41 9.30 16.61
C PHE A 72 5.57 8.35 17.81
N LEU A 73 6.14 8.84 18.91
CA LEU A 73 6.39 8.07 20.14
C LEU A 73 5.13 7.61 20.88
N MET A 74 3.98 8.26 20.65
CA MET A 74 2.71 7.89 21.31
C MET A 74 2.16 6.53 20.89
N GLU A 75 2.73 5.89 19.85
CA GLU A 75 2.44 4.51 19.42
C GLU A 75 2.64 3.46 20.53
N LYS A 76 3.52 3.74 21.51
CA LYS A 76 3.91 2.76 22.54
C LYS A 76 3.23 2.91 23.90
N ARG A 77 2.36 3.91 24.08
CA ARG A 77 1.81 4.24 25.40
C ARG A 77 0.34 3.86 25.51
N ASN A 78 0.09 2.55 25.49
CA ASN A 78 -1.13 1.99 26.06
C ASN A 78 -1.25 2.48 27.52
N ARG A 79 -2.42 3.02 27.90
CA ARG A 79 -2.84 3.36 29.29
C ARG A 79 -2.39 4.70 29.88
N SER A 80 -2.73 5.82 29.24
CA SER A 80 -3.24 7.01 29.99
C SER A 80 -3.62 8.11 29.02
N ALA A 81 -4.88 8.12 28.61
CA ALA A 81 -5.53 9.23 27.91
C ALA A 81 -5.58 10.55 28.73
N THR A 82 -4.85 10.65 29.84
CA THR A 82 -5.06 11.67 30.86
C THR A 82 -4.07 12.83 30.84
N LEU A 83 -2.87 12.71 30.24
CA LEU A 83 -1.78 13.61 30.63
C LEU A 83 -1.24 14.60 29.60
N LEU A 84 -1.92 14.81 28.46
CA LEU A 84 -1.63 15.95 27.59
C LEU A 84 -2.91 16.61 27.06
N ARG A 85 -3.83 16.91 27.99
CA ARG A 85 -5.01 17.78 27.83
C ARG A 85 -4.70 19.17 27.24
N LYS A 86 -3.43 19.53 27.12
CA LYS A 86 -2.94 20.79 26.54
C LYS A 86 -3.04 20.82 25.00
N HIS A 87 -3.17 19.67 24.34
CA HIS A 87 -3.44 19.58 22.89
C HIS A 87 -4.62 18.64 22.72
N LYS A 88 -5.79 19.15 22.32
CA LYS A 88 -7.08 18.43 22.16
C LYS A 88 -7.06 17.32 21.08
N MET A 89 -5.99 16.54 20.95
CA MET A 89 -5.80 15.51 19.94
C MET A 89 -5.99 14.12 20.56
N ILE A 90 -6.95 13.36 20.06
CA ILE A 90 -7.19 11.97 20.46
C ILE A 90 -6.37 11.05 19.55
N PHE A 91 -5.72 10.04 20.13
CA PHE A 91 -4.94 9.05 19.38
C PHE A 91 -5.75 7.77 19.33
N ILE A 92 -5.86 7.19 18.13
CA ILE A 92 -6.61 5.95 17.90
C ILE A 92 -5.74 5.01 17.07
N ASN A 93 -5.52 3.80 17.58
CA ASN A 93 -4.94 2.71 16.80
C ASN A 93 -6.01 1.81 16.16
N GLU A 94 -5.59 0.86 15.33
CA GLU A 94 -6.52 -0.01 14.59
C GLU A 94 -7.39 -0.91 15.48
N ASP A 95 -6.89 -1.32 16.66
CA ASP A 95 -7.64 -2.14 17.62
C ASP A 95 -8.68 -1.31 18.40
N GLU A 96 -8.32 -0.09 18.79
CA GLU A 96 -9.22 0.85 19.48
C GLU A 96 -10.38 1.32 18.60
N LEU A 97 -10.14 1.44 17.28
CA LEU A 97 -11.20 1.83 16.35
C LEU A 97 -12.32 0.80 16.27
N ARG A 98 -11.97 -0.50 16.37
CA ARG A 98 -12.94 -1.60 16.28
C ARG A 98 -13.90 -1.63 17.47
N SER A 99 -13.54 -0.99 18.58
CA SER A 99 -14.24 -1.11 19.86
C SER A 99 -14.92 0.18 20.32
N THR A 100 -14.85 1.28 19.56
CA THR A 100 -15.29 2.59 20.07
C THR A 100 -15.97 3.49 19.02
N ASP A 101 -17.02 4.21 19.44
CA ASP A 101 -17.67 5.29 18.66
C ASP A 101 -16.91 6.64 18.73
N VAL A 102 -15.63 6.61 19.09
CA VAL A 102 -14.85 7.82 19.39
C VAL A 102 -14.70 8.73 18.16
N ILE A 103 -14.75 8.17 16.94
CA ILE A 103 -14.72 8.93 15.69
C ILE A 103 -15.81 10.01 15.66
N TYR A 104 -16.98 9.77 16.25
CA TYR A 104 -18.11 10.69 16.21
C TYR A 104 -18.06 11.79 17.27
N LYS A 105 -17.21 11.65 18.29
CA LYS A 105 -17.22 12.50 19.49
C LYS A 105 -16.21 13.65 19.46
N THR A 106 -15.31 13.67 18.48
CA THR A 106 -14.24 14.67 18.38
C THR A 106 -13.84 14.93 16.94
N ASP A 107 -13.31 16.13 16.68
CA ASP A 107 -12.85 16.53 15.36
C ASP A 107 -11.34 16.42 15.19
N ASN A 108 -10.57 16.35 16.28
CA ASN A 108 -9.11 16.32 16.27
C ASN A 108 -8.62 14.93 16.67
N ILE A 109 -8.35 14.11 15.66
CA ILE A 109 -7.99 12.71 15.83
C ILE A 109 -6.73 12.40 15.04
N TYR A 110 -5.80 11.68 15.67
CA TYR A 110 -4.63 11.09 15.07
C TYR A 110 -4.82 9.58 14.99
N PHE A 111 -4.75 9.03 13.79
CA PHE A 111 -4.94 7.63 13.50
C PHE A 111 -3.61 6.95 13.17
N ASP A 112 -3.30 5.87 13.88
CA ASP A 112 -2.14 5.00 13.62
C ASP A 112 -2.53 3.55 13.35
N GLY A 113 -2.45 3.11 12.09
CA GLY A 113 -2.90 1.79 11.65
C GLY A 113 -2.69 1.55 10.16
N TYR A 114 -3.01 0.35 9.70
CA TYR A 114 -2.99 -0.01 8.27
C TYR A 114 -4.35 0.14 7.61
N TRP A 115 -5.44 0.01 8.37
CA TRP A 115 -6.81 0.29 7.94
C TRP A 115 -7.25 -0.55 6.75
N GLN A 116 -6.90 -1.83 6.76
CA GLN A 116 -7.12 -2.74 5.61
C GLN A 116 -8.57 -3.23 5.49
N GLN A 117 -9.47 -2.76 6.37
CA GLN A 117 -10.88 -3.10 6.32
C GLN A 117 -11.61 -2.37 5.16
N TYR A 118 -12.10 -3.15 4.21
CA TYR A 118 -12.70 -2.64 2.97
C TYR A 118 -14.04 -1.89 3.17
N SER A 119 -14.75 -2.12 4.28
CA SER A 119 -16.10 -1.59 4.53
C SER A 119 -16.17 -0.06 4.40
N HIS A 120 -15.16 0.66 4.89
CA HIS A 120 -15.11 2.13 4.83
C HIS A 120 -14.85 2.66 3.41
N LEU A 121 -14.18 1.88 2.57
CA LEU A 121 -13.81 2.28 1.21
C LEU A 121 -14.97 2.16 0.23
N LYS A 122 -15.95 1.29 0.51
CA LYS A 122 -17.12 1.07 -0.37
C LYS A 122 -17.86 2.37 -0.71
N ARG A 123 -18.07 3.24 0.30
CA ARG A 123 -18.83 4.48 0.14
C ARG A 123 -18.16 5.53 -0.75
N ILE A 124 -16.84 5.48 -0.85
CA ILE A 124 -16.05 6.44 -1.64
C ILE A 124 -15.36 5.78 -2.83
N ARG A 125 -15.77 4.58 -3.22
CA ARG A 125 -15.11 3.80 -4.27
C ARG A 125 -14.98 4.58 -5.58
N SER A 126 -16.06 5.22 -6.05
CA SER A 126 -16.03 6.01 -7.29
C SER A 126 -14.99 7.12 -7.22
N LEU A 127 -14.94 7.84 -6.09
CA LEU A 127 -13.95 8.88 -5.87
C LEU A 127 -12.51 8.33 -5.84
N LEU A 128 -12.30 7.19 -5.17
CA LEU A 128 -10.98 6.55 -5.13
C LEU A 128 -10.52 6.10 -6.52
N LEU A 129 -11.42 5.67 -7.40
CA LEU A 129 -11.09 5.31 -8.78
C LEU A 129 -10.68 6.53 -9.63
N GLU A 130 -11.15 7.73 -9.29
CA GLU A 130 -10.70 8.98 -9.94
C GLU A 130 -9.35 9.47 -9.40
N GLU A 131 -9.12 9.31 -8.10
CA GLU A 131 -7.94 9.86 -7.41
C GLU A 131 -6.73 8.93 -7.44
N ILE A 132 -6.95 7.61 -7.31
CA ILE A 132 -5.90 6.56 -7.39
C ILE A 132 -5.64 6.23 -8.86
N VAL A 133 -5.30 7.26 -9.61
CA VAL A 133 -4.84 7.14 -11.00
C VAL A 133 -3.40 7.64 -11.05
N PRO A 134 -2.46 6.86 -11.61
CA PRO A 134 -1.09 7.33 -11.81
C PRO A 134 -1.04 8.66 -12.57
N LYS A 135 -0.11 9.54 -12.20
CA LYS A 135 0.13 10.79 -12.91
C LYS A 135 0.72 10.50 -14.30
N VAL A 136 0.30 11.28 -15.30
CA VAL A 136 0.77 11.14 -16.70
C VAL A 136 2.30 11.25 -16.80
N SER A 137 2.95 12.01 -15.91
CA SER A 137 4.41 12.12 -15.85
C SER A 137 5.14 10.79 -15.61
N LEU A 138 4.44 9.74 -15.15
CA LEU A 138 5.01 8.40 -14.96
C LEU A 138 4.98 7.59 -16.26
N LEU A 139 4.17 7.98 -17.25
CA LEU A 139 4.08 7.33 -18.54
C LEU A 139 5.18 7.86 -19.47
N SER A 140 6.43 7.60 -19.10
CA SER A 140 7.60 7.97 -19.89
C SER A 140 8.52 6.76 -20.11
N GLY A 141 9.35 6.85 -21.16
CA GLY A 141 10.34 5.82 -21.51
C GLY A 141 9.75 4.41 -21.56
N ASN A 142 10.40 3.47 -20.87
CA ASN A 142 9.99 2.07 -20.81
C ASN A 142 8.58 1.88 -20.24
N CYS A 143 8.14 2.71 -19.30
CA CYS A 143 6.80 2.58 -18.72
C CYS A 143 5.71 2.84 -19.77
N ALA A 144 5.87 3.87 -20.61
CA ALA A 144 4.91 4.16 -21.68
C ALA A 144 4.82 3.00 -22.69
N ARG A 145 5.97 2.42 -23.06
CA ARG A 145 6.04 1.25 -23.93
C ARG A 145 5.31 0.05 -23.31
N LEU A 146 5.61 -0.28 -22.05
CA LEU A 146 4.99 -1.41 -21.34
C LEU A 146 3.48 -1.23 -21.17
N VAL A 147 3.01 -0.01 -20.90
CA VAL A 147 1.56 0.29 -20.83
C VAL A 147 0.89 0.04 -22.18
N LYS A 148 1.53 0.43 -23.29
CA LYS A 148 1.00 0.14 -24.63
C LYS A 148 1.00 -1.36 -24.95
N GLU A 149 2.04 -2.08 -24.57
CA GLU A 149 2.14 -3.52 -24.80
C GLU A 149 1.11 -4.31 -23.97
N THR A 150 0.95 -3.95 -22.70
CA THR A 150 0.01 -4.61 -21.77
C THR A 150 -1.46 -4.30 -22.05
N ALA A 151 -1.75 -3.23 -22.81
CA ALA A 151 -3.10 -2.93 -23.28
C ALA A 151 -3.61 -3.91 -24.36
N ASN A 152 -2.73 -4.73 -24.95
CA ASN A 152 -3.15 -5.71 -25.95
C ASN A 152 -3.91 -6.88 -25.30
N PRO A 153 -5.00 -7.37 -25.93
CA PRO A 153 -5.72 -8.55 -25.46
C PRO A 153 -4.81 -9.78 -25.31
N GLY A 154 -4.99 -10.55 -24.24
CA GLY A 154 -4.17 -11.72 -23.94
C GLY A 154 -2.86 -11.41 -23.20
N SER A 155 -2.67 -10.18 -22.71
CA SER A 155 -1.59 -9.81 -21.80
C SER A 155 -1.91 -10.26 -20.38
N VAL A 156 -1.03 -11.05 -19.76
CA VAL A 156 -1.18 -11.53 -18.38
C VAL A 156 -0.01 -11.02 -17.55
N ALA A 157 -0.28 -10.35 -16.43
CA ALA A 157 0.75 -9.96 -15.47
C ALA A 157 0.89 -11.03 -14.37
N VAL A 158 2.13 -11.47 -14.10
CA VAL A 158 2.46 -12.42 -13.03
C VAL A 158 3.52 -11.79 -12.16
N HIS A 159 3.33 -11.82 -10.85
CA HIS A 159 4.31 -11.31 -9.90
C HIS A 159 4.82 -12.43 -9.00
N PHE A 160 6.14 -12.65 -9.01
CA PHE A 160 6.84 -13.54 -8.09
C PHE A 160 7.37 -12.71 -6.94
N ARG A 161 6.76 -12.84 -5.76
CA ARG A 161 7.28 -12.21 -4.53
C ARG A 161 8.23 -13.20 -3.86
N ARG A 162 9.53 -12.93 -3.89
CA ARG A 162 10.55 -13.81 -3.29
C ARG A 162 11.45 -13.06 -2.33
N GLY A 163 12.20 -12.07 -2.79
CA GLY A 163 13.22 -11.30 -2.05
C GLY A 163 13.43 -11.68 -0.58
N ASP A 164 12.87 -10.86 0.33
CA ASP A 164 12.95 -11.07 1.79
C ASP A 164 12.22 -12.34 2.26
N TYR A 165 11.21 -12.82 1.53
CA TYR A 165 10.42 -14.00 1.87
C TYR A 165 11.20 -15.31 1.66
N ALA A 166 12.18 -15.31 0.75
CA ALA A 166 13.04 -16.45 0.46
C ALA A 166 14.32 -16.46 1.30
N THR A 167 14.76 -15.29 1.77
CA THR A 167 16.09 -15.11 2.37
C THR A 167 16.05 -14.90 3.89
N ASP A 168 14.95 -14.37 4.44
CA ASP A 168 14.78 -14.20 5.88
C ASP A 168 13.90 -15.31 6.46
N VAL A 169 14.47 -16.09 7.39
CA VAL A 169 13.80 -17.22 8.05
C VAL A 169 12.56 -16.76 8.81
N GLY A 170 12.58 -15.56 9.40
CA GLY A 170 11.44 -14.99 10.12
C GLY A 170 10.27 -14.65 9.18
N THR A 171 10.57 -14.03 8.04
CA THR A 171 9.59 -13.64 7.02
C THR A 171 9.02 -14.84 6.27
N SER A 172 9.86 -15.84 5.94
CA SER A 172 9.46 -17.08 5.26
C SER A 172 8.41 -17.86 6.05
N ASN A 173 8.59 -17.98 7.37
CA ASN A 173 7.66 -18.70 8.25
C ASN A 173 6.28 -18.02 8.40
N HIS A 174 6.20 -16.71 8.20
CA HIS A 174 4.94 -15.96 8.38
C HIS A 174 4.16 -15.79 7.07
N HIS A 175 4.85 -15.61 5.94
CA HIS A 175 4.20 -15.31 4.67
C HIS A 175 4.26 -16.43 3.62
N GLY A 176 5.27 -17.31 3.69
CA GLY A 176 5.48 -18.40 2.74
C GLY A 176 5.78 -17.95 1.31
N LEU A 177 6.16 -18.90 0.45
CA LEU A 177 6.33 -18.71 -0.98
C LEU A 177 5.29 -19.53 -1.75
N CYS A 178 4.75 -18.96 -2.82
CA CYS A 178 3.99 -19.76 -3.78
C CYS A 178 4.93 -20.72 -4.52
N SER A 179 4.52 -21.98 -4.69
CA SER A 179 5.28 -22.96 -5.47
C SER A 179 5.27 -22.62 -6.96
N ILE A 180 6.21 -23.17 -7.72
CA ILE A 180 6.19 -23.08 -9.19
C ILE A 180 4.88 -23.66 -9.76
N ASP A 181 4.38 -24.77 -9.19
CA ASP A 181 3.10 -25.38 -9.59
C ASP A 181 1.90 -24.45 -9.42
N TYR A 182 1.92 -23.57 -8.41
CA TYR A 182 0.88 -22.55 -8.25
C TYR A 182 0.84 -21.62 -9.46
N TYR A 183 1.99 -21.15 -9.94
CA TYR A 183 2.07 -20.28 -11.11
C TYR A 183 1.66 -20.99 -12.40
N HIS A 184 2.08 -22.25 -12.59
CA HIS A 184 1.63 -23.06 -13.73
C HIS A 184 0.11 -23.27 -13.70
N SER A 185 -0.44 -23.68 -12.55
CA SER A 185 -1.87 -23.88 -12.37
C SER A 185 -2.67 -22.61 -12.61
N ALA A 186 -2.15 -21.44 -12.19
CA ALA A 186 -2.79 -20.15 -12.45
C ALA A 186 -2.81 -19.79 -13.94
N LEU A 187 -1.72 -20.04 -14.68
CA LEU A 187 -1.67 -19.81 -16.12
C LEU A 187 -2.57 -20.79 -16.88
N GLU A 188 -2.62 -22.06 -16.51
CA GLU A 188 -3.56 -23.03 -17.09
C GLU A 188 -5.01 -22.64 -16.85
N TYR A 189 -5.32 -22.20 -15.62
CA TYR A 189 -6.64 -21.71 -15.27
C TYR A 189 -7.06 -20.52 -16.15
N LEU A 190 -6.15 -19.59 -16.42
CA LEU A 190 -6.39 -18.46 -17.31
C LEU A 190 -6.48 -18.90 -18.78
N ALA A 191 -5.63 -19.81 -19.23
CA ALA A 191 -5.61 -20.31 -20.61
C ALA A 191 -6.92 -21.01 -21.03
N ARG A 192 -7.66 -21.57 -20.06
CA ARG A 192 -9.02 -22.12 -20.29
C ARG A 192 -10.10 -21.06 -20.52
N ARG A 193 -9.80 -19.78 -20.26
CA ARG A 193 -10.78 -18.67 -20.31
C ARG A 193 -10.40 -17.59 -21.33
N ILE A 194 -9.11 -17.38 -21.55
CA ILE A 194 -8.58 -16.38 -22.46
C ILE A 194 -7.42 -16.96 -23.27
N THR A 195 -7.25 -16.50 -24.50
CA THR A 195 -6.02 -16.75 -25.26
C THR A 195 -4.92 -15.88 -24.68
N ILE A 196 -3.97 -16.50 -23.97
CA ILE A 196 -2.79 -15.79 -23.46
C ILE A 196 -1.79 -15.61 -24.60
N LYS A 197 -1.48 -14.35 -24.94
CA LYS A 197 -0.50 -13.99 -25.97
C LYS A 197 0.88 -13.70 -25.40
N ARG A 198 0.93 -13.17 -24.17
CA ARG A 198 2.18 -12.78 -23.52
C ARG A 198 2.02 -12.70 -22.01
N VAL A 199 3.04 -13.15 -21.29
CA VAL A 199 3.16 -13.04 -19.84
C VAL A 199 4.17 -11.95 -19.49
N PHE A 200 3.76 -10.98 -18.68
CA PHE A 200 4.61 -9.93 -18.13
C PHE A 200 4.98 -10.30 -16.70
N VAL A 201 6.24 -10.63 -16.46
CA VAL A 201 6.74 -11.17 -15.20
C VAL A 201 7.40 -10.06 -14.40
N PHE A 202 6.90 -9.82 -13.19
CA PHE A 202 7.46 -8.92 -12.20
C PHE A 202 8.06 -9.75 -11.07
N SER A 203 9.22 -9.38 -10.54
CA SER A 203 9.81 -10.06 -9.38
C SER A 203 10.78 -9.12 -8.68
N ASP A 204 10.96 -9.31 -7.38
CA ASP A 204 12.11 -8.78 -6.65
C ASP A 204 13.36 -9.68 -6.75
N ASP A 205 13.25 -10.77 -7.50
CA ASP A 205 14.32 -11.71 -7.85
C ASP A 205 14.04 -12.28 -9.26
N ILE A 206 14.38 -11.52 -10.31
CA ILE A 206 14.07 -11.89 -11.71
C ILE A 206 14.94 -13.05 -12.20
N GLU A 207 16.21 -13.11 -11.78
CA GLU A 207 17.13 -14.16 -12.21
C GLU A 207 16.67 -15.52 -11.71
N TRP A 208 16.22 -15.63 -10.45
CA TRP A 208 15.63 -16.88 -9.97
C TRP A 208 14.42 -17.30 -10.81
N VAL A 209 13.58 -16.37 -11.25
CA VAL A 209 12.41 -16.69 -12.07
C VAL A 209 12.83 -17.20 -13.45
N LYS A 210 13.87 -16.62 -14.07
CA LYS A 210 14.41 -17.12 -15.34
C LYS A 210 14.92 -18.56 -15.22
N ASP A 211 15.56 -18.89 -14.11
CA ASP A 211 16.14 -20.21 -13.87
C ASP A 211 15.11 -21.28 -13.49
N ASN A 212 14.01 -20.90 -12.84
CA ASN A 212 13.08 -21.85 -12.21
C ASN A 212 11.68 -21.88 -12.84
N PHE A 213 11.28 -20.87 -13.61
CA PHE A 213 9.95 -20.78 -14.20
C PHE A 213 9.99 -20.95 -15.73
N LEU A 214 9.82 -22.19 -16.17
CA LEU A 214 9.80 -22.55 -17.59
C LEU A 214 8.38 -22.46 -18.15
N CYS A 215 8.10 -21.47 -18.99
CA CYS A 215 6.79 -21.31 -19.64
C CYS A 215 6.94 -21.33 -21.17
N SER A 216 6.03 -22.05 -21.85
CA SER A 216 5.97 -22.07 -23.32
C SER A 216 5.37 -20.80 -23.93
N LEU A 217 4.74 -19.95 -23.11
CA LEU A 217 4.17 -18.68 -23.55
C LEU A 217 5.28 -17.62 -23.68
N PRO A 218 5.15 -16.66 -24.60
CA PRO A 218 6.09 -15.53 -24.68
C PRO A 218 6.14 -14.75 -23.36
N ILE A 219 7.33 -14.61 -22.78
CA ILE A 219 7.55 -13.87 -21.53
C ILE A 219 8.22 -12.53 -21.82
N THR A 220 7.84 -11.50 -21.06
CA THR A 220 8.58 -10.26 -20.93
C THR A 220 8.85 -10.04 -19.44
N TYR A 221 10.12 -10.14 -19.06
CA TYR A 221 10.58 -9.86 -17.69
C TYR A 221 10.65 -8.34 -17.48
N ILE A 222 10.10 -7.88 -16.37
CA ILE A 222 10.08 -6.47 -15.97
C ILE A 222 11.01 -6.33 -14.78
N ASP A 223 12.19 -5.81 -15.04
CA ASP A 223 13.15 -5.34 -14.05
C ASP A 223 12.98 -3.82 -13.78
N ASP A 224 13.57 -3.36 -12.68
CA ASP A 224 13.57 -1.96 -12.24
C ASP A 224 14.51 -1.07 -13.08
#